data_AF-A0A7Y2IK67-F1
#
_entry.id   AF-A0A7Y2IK67-F1
#
_cell.length_a   1.000
_cell.length_b   1.000
_cell.length_c   1.000
_cell.angle_alpha   90.00
_cell.angle_beta   90.00
_cell.angle_gamma   90.00
#
_symmetry.space_group_name_H-M   'P 1'
#
loop_
_entity.id
_entity.type
_entity.pdbx_description
1 polymer ?
#
loop_
_entity_poly.entity_id
_entity_poly.type
_entity_poly.pdbx_seq_one_letter_code
_entity_poly.pdbx_strand_id
1 'polypeptide(L)'
;MAGDTICANCGEDEQLQGERSGETITITCEVCGLVWDRDLTPKCPRCGRTDVHKAFQSILEKSRGTQLSIQSLRVVYLCPDCDAVQLADYVKSNSPLPPAELPVTPRD
;
A
#
# COMPACT_ATOMS: atom_id res chain seq x y z
N MET A 1 -7.30 -13.93 -12.37
CA MET A 1 -7.47 -12.62 -11.70
C MET A 1 -6.70 -11.62 -12.53
N ALA A 2 -7.40 -10.75 -13.26
CA ALA A 2 -6.75 -9.66 -13.99
C ALA A 2 -6.05 -8.77 -12.96
N GLY A 3 -4.78 -8.44 -13.18
CA GLY A 3 -4.10 -7.44 -12.38
C GLY A 3 -4.88 -6.13 -12.46
N ASP A 4 -4.86 -5.36 -11.38
CA ASP A 4 -5.53 -4.05 -11.29
C ASP A 4 -5.07 -3.07 -12.40
N THR A 5 -4.03 -3.43 -13.15
CA THR A 5 -3.44 -2.70 -14.27
C THR A 5 -3.31 -3.55 -15.54
N ILE A 6 -4.15 -4.59 -15.73
CA ILE A 6 -4.14 -5.42 -16.95
C ILE A 6 -5.56 -5.46 -17.53
N CYS A 7 -5.68 -5.18 -18.82
CA CYS A 7 -6.96 -5.25 -19.53
C CYS A 7 -7.48 -6.68 -19.55
N ALA A 8 -8.64 -6.93 -18.93
CA ALA A 8 -9.23 -8.26 -18.87
C ALA A 8 -9.72 -8.80 -20.23
N ASN A 9 -9.86 -7.93 -21.25
CA ASN A 9 -10.34 -8.31 -22.57
C ASN A 9 -9.21 -8.71 -23.53
N CYS A 10 -8.16 -7.89 -23.64
CA CYS A 10 -7.06 -8.13 -24.60
C CYS A 10 -5.70 -8.45 -23.95
N GLY A 11 -5.58 -8.35 -22.62
CA GLY A 11 -4.32 -8.61 -21.91
C GLY A 11 -3.32 -7.45 -21.93
N GLU A 12 -3.65 -6.32 -22.55
CA GLU A 12 -2.80 -5.12 -22.58
C GLU A 12 -2.53 -4.58 -21.16
N ASP A 13 -1.28 -4.25 -20.86
CA ASP A 13 -0.83 -3.73 -19.55
C ASP A 13 0.01 -2.44 -19.65
N GLU A 14 0.38 -2.00 -20.86
CA GLU A 14 1.16 -0.78 -21.09
C GLU A 14 0.29 0.38 -21.61
N GLN A 15 -0.53 0.15 -22.64
CA GLN A 15 -1.36 1.18 -23.28
C GLN A 15 -2.70 1.38 -22.56
N LEU A 16 -2.60 1.87 -21.32
CA LEU A 16 -3.73 2.16 -20.43
C LEU A 16 -3.77 3.64 -20.07
N GLN A 17 -4.88 4.31 -20.37
CA GLN A 17 -5.13 5.69 -19.97
C GLN A 17 -5.97 5.73 -18.69
N GLY A 18 -5.47 6.42 -17.66
CA GLY A 18 -6.16 6.57 -16.38
C GLY A 18 -6.65 8.01 -16.16
N GLU A 19 -7.92 8.16 -15.81
CA GLU A 19 -8.50 9.41 -15.33
C GLU A 19 -8.92 9.28 -13.87
N ARG A 20 -8.41 10.15 -13.00
CA ARG A 20 -8.69 10.10 -11.57
C ARG A 20 -9.87 11.00 -11.21
N SER A 21 -10.86 10.42 -10.52
CA SER A 21 -11.97 11.13 -9.89
C SER A 21 -12.08 10.72 -8.42
N GLY A 22 -11.51 11.54 -7.53
CA GLY A 22 -11.51 11.27 -6.10
C GLY A 22 -10.80 9.97 -5.71
N GLU A 23 -11.56 9.02 -5.16
CA GLU A 23 -11.12 7.67 -4.75
C GLU A 23 -11.28 6.64 -5.87
N THR A 24 -11.60 7.05 -7.09
CA THR A 24 -11.72 6.14 -8.22
C THR A 24 -10.76 6.57 -9.34
N ILE A 25 -10.17 5.60 -10.03
CA ILE A 25 -9.49 5.83 -11.31
C ILE A 25 -10.25 5.06 -12.37
N THR A 26 -10.84 5.76 -13.32
CA THR A 26 -11.40 5.13 -14.52
C THR A 26 -10.26 4.85 -15.47
N ILE A 27 -10.07 3.59 -15.84
CA ILE A 27 -9.06 3.15 -16.80
C ILE A 27 -9.73 2.83 -18.12
N THR A 28 -9.12 3.30 -19.20
CA THR A 28 -9.45 2.94 -20.58
C THR A 28 -8.27 2.21 -21.20
N CYS A 29 -8.49 1.02 -21.75
CA CYS A 29 -7.51 0.35 -22.60
C CYS A 29 -7.52 1.00 -23.98
N GLU A 30 -6.39 1.56 -24.42
CA GLU A 30 -6.30 2.26 -25.70
C GLU A 30 -6.27 1.28 -26.91
N VAL A 31 -6.02 0.00 -26.68
CA VAL A 31 -5.98 -1.03 -27.72
C VAL A 31 -7.35 -1.58 -28.07
N CYS A 32 -8.17 -1.92 -27.07
CA CYS A 32 -9.49 -2.55 -27.29
C CYS A 32 -10.68 -1.71 -26.84
N GLY A 33 -10.45 -0.57 -26.18
CA GLY A 33 -11.49 0.34 -25.72
C GLY A 33 -12.23 -0.12 -24.45
N LEU A 34 -11.82 -1.22 -23.81
CA LEU A 34 -12.43 -1.63 -22.54
C LEU A 34 -12.22 -0.54 -21.49
N VAL A 35 -13.30 -0.18 -20.78
CA VAL A 35 -13.28 0.77 -19.68
C VAL A 35 -13.64 0.07 -18.38
N TRP A 36 -12.90 0.31 -17.31
CA TRP A 36 -13.20 -0.20 -15.98
C TRP A 36 -12.71 0.74 -14.89
N ASP A 37 -13.32 0.64 -13.71
CA ASP A 37 -12.94 1.47 -12.56
C ASP A 37 -12.01 0.71 -11.59
N ARG A 38 -10.99 1.42 -11.12
CA ARG A 38 -10.18 1.04 -9.96
C ARG A 38 -10.63 1.80 -8.73
N ASP A 39 -11.10 1.06 -7.76
CA ASP A 39 -11.43 1.56 -6.44
C ASP A 39 -10.16 1.74 -5.59
N LEU A 40 -9.82 2.99 -5.28
CA LEU A 40 -8.70 3.37 -4.43
C LEU A 40 -9.08 3.48 -2.94
N THR A 41 -10.34 3.23 -2.56
CA THR A 41 -10.75 3.27 -1.15
C THR A 41 -9.88 2.28 -0.37
N PRO A 42 -9.14 2.75 0.65
CA PRO A 42 -8.29 1.88 1.45
C PRO A 42 -9.10 0.76 2.10
N LYS A 43 -8.65 -0.48 1.91
CA LYS A 43 -9.32 -1.66 2.45
C LYS A 43 -8.33 -2.66 3.03
N CYS A 44 -8.78 -3.39 4.05
CA CYS A 44 -7.98 -4.48 4.61
C CYS A 44 -7.84 -5.60 3.57
N PRO A 45 -6.62 -6.01 3.18
CA PRO A 45 -6.43 -7.08 2.22
C PRO A 45 -6.84 -8.46 2.76
N ARG A 46 -7.05 -8.60 4.08
CA ARG A 46 -7.46 -9.85 4.73
C ARG A 46 -8.97 -10.02 4.84
N CYS A 47 -9.69 -8.98 5.25
CA CYS A 47 -11.13 -9.07 5.51
C CYS A 47 -11.99 -8.15 4.63
N GLY A 48 -11.38 -7.29 3.80
CA GLY A 48 -12.08 -6.40 2.88
C GLY A 48 -12.74 -5.17 3.51
N ARG A 49 -12.67 -5.00 4.84
CA ARG A 49 -13.21 -3.82 5.51
C ARG A 49 -12.56 -2.51 5.03
N THR A 50 -13.34 -1.45 4.98
CA THR A 50 -12.93 -0.10 4.57
C THR A 50 -12.72 0.86 5.75
N ASP A 51 -13.08 0.47 6.97
CA ASP A 51 -12.89 1.23 8.22
C ASP A 51 -11.45 1.15 8.76
N VAL A 52 -10.47 1.25 7.86
CA VAL A 52 -9.05 1.09 8.18
C VAL A 52 -8.43 2.40 8.68
N HIS A 53 -7.53 2.30 9.65
CA HIS A 53 -6.85 3.44 10.24
C HIS A 53 -5.55 3.75 9.49
N LYS A 54 -5.38 4.99 9.06
CA LYS A 54 -4.13 5.47 8.45
C LYS A 54 -3.00 5.51 9.49
N ALA A 55 -1.90 4.82 9.23
CA ALA A 55 -0.70 4.84 10.07
C ALA A 55 0.55 5.13 9.22
N PHE A 56 1.64 5.48 9.89
CA PHE A 56 2.94 5.67 9.24
C PHE A 56 3.89 4.54 9.60
N GLN A 57 4.58 4.01 8.60
CA GLN A 57 5.63 3.03 8.77
C GLN A 57 6.96 3.63 8.35
N SER A 58 7.97 3.44 9.20
CA SER A 58 9.33 3.89 8.89
C SER A 58 9.98 3.04 7.80
N ILE A 59 10.74 3.68 6.93
CA ILE A 59 11.68 3.05 6.01
C ILE A 59 13.08 3.40 6.50
N LEU A 60 13.85 2.37 6.83
CA LEU A 60 15.21 2.51 7.32
C LEU A 60 16.23 2.23 6.22
N GLU A 61 17.32 2.97 6.25
CA GLU A 61 18.51 2.65 5.45
C GLU A 61 19.74 2.61 6.36
N LYS A 62 20.72 1.80 5.95
CA LYS A 62 22.01 1.76 6.60
C LYS A 62 22.78 3.04 6.26
N SER A 63 23.12 3.81 7.28
CA SER A 63 24.00 4.96 7.13
C SER A 63 25.47 4.54 7.27
N ARG A 64 26.35 5.39 7.81
CA ARG A 64 27.77 5.03 8.03
C ARG A 64 27.91 4.07 9.21
N GLY A 65 28.75 3.05 9.06
CA GLY A 65 29.03 2.08 10.12
C GLY A 65 27.85 1.13 10.36
N THR A 66 27.43 0.98 11.62
CA THR A 66 26.33 0.09 12.05
C THR A 66 25.01 0.84 12.32
N GLN A 67 24.96 2.14 12.07
CA GLN A 67 23.79 2.96 12.38
C GLN A 67 22.71 2.84 11.30
N LEU A 68 21.47 2.59 11.74
CA LEU A 68 20.27 2.72 10.91
C LEU A 68 19.61 4.08 11.14
N SER A 69 19.14 4.69 10.07
CA SER A 69 18.43 5.97 10.11
C SER A 69 17.09 5.86 9.40
N ILE A 70 16.07 6.55 9.90
CA ILE A 70 14.81 6.73 9.17
C ILE A 70 15.10 7.63 7.97
N GLN A 71 14.91 7.10 6.77
CA GLN A 71 15.00 7.88 5.53
C GLN A 71 13.66 8.53 5.19
N SER A 72 12.58 7.78 5.37
CA SER A 72 11.24 8.23 5.01
C SER A 72 10.17 7.49 5.80
N LEU A 73 8.94 7.95 5.64
CA LEU A 73 7.74 7.30 6.14
C LEU A 73 6.86 6.93 4.95
N ARG A 74 6.27 5.74 4.98
CA ARG A 74 5.19 5.35 4.07
C ARG A 74 3.87 5.27 4.81
N VAL A 75 2.78 5.57 4.12
CA VAL A 75 1.43 5.35 4.64
C VAL A 75 1.11 3.86 4.57
N VAL A 76 0.57 3.33 5.65
CA VAL A 76 -0.04 2.00 5.71
C VAL A 76 -1.42 2.11 6.34
N TYR A 77 -2.26 1.10 6.15
CA TYR A 77 -3.62 1.07 6.68
C TYR A 77 -3.79 -0.13 7.62
N LEU A 78 -4.14 0.14 8.87
CA LEU A 78 -4.33 -0.88 9.91
C LEU A 78 -5.81 -1.21 10.05
N CYS A 79 -6.15 -2.49 9.99
CA CYS A 79 -7.51 -2.94 10.19
C CYS A 79 -7.83 -3.06 11.69
N PRO A 80 -8.97 -2.52 12.17
CA PRO A 80 -9.34 -2.64 13.59
C PRO A 80 -9.51 -4.08 14.06
N ASP A 81 -9.86 -5.00 13.16
CA ASP A 81 -9.97 -6.43 13.49
C ASP A 81 -8.64 -7.17 13.31
N CYS A 82 -8.07 -7.06 12.11
CA CYS A 82 -6.98 -7.94 11.71
C CYS A 82 -5.62 -7.46 12.25
N ASP A 83 -5.50 -6.17 12.56
CA ASP A 83 -4.30 -5.51 13.09
C ASP A 83 -4.55 -4.91 14.49
N ALA A 84 -5.57 -5.39 15.20
CA ALA A 84 -6.08 -4.79 16.45
C ALA A 84 -4.97 -4.43 17.46
N VAL A 85 -4.02 -5.35 17.69
CA VAL A 85 -2.90 -5.16 18.61
C VAL A 85 -1.96 -4.06 18.12
N GLN A 86 -1.54 -4.13 16.86
CA GLN A 86 -0.64 -3.14 16.26
C GLN A 86 -1.28 -1.76 16.19
N LEU A 87 -2.59 -1.70 15.91
CA LEU A 87 -3.36 -0.46 15.94
C LEU A 87 -3.41 0.15 17.34
N ALA A 88 -3.70 -0.67 18.37
CA ALA A 88 -3.71 -0.20 19.75
C ALA A 88 -2.34 0.36 20.18
N ASP A 89 -1.25 -0.34 19.83
CA ASP A 89 0.12 0.11 20.11
C ASP A 89 0.47 1.40 19.38
N TYR A 90 0.08 1.52 18.10
CA TYR A 90 0.30 2.73 17.31
C TYR A 90 -0.43 3.94 17.90
N VAL A 91 -1.72 3.79 18.22
CA VAL A 91 -2.53 4.86 18.83
C VAL A 91 -1.96 5.27 20.19
N LYS A 92 -1.49 4.31 21.00
CA LYS A 92 -0.91 4.58 22.32
C LYS A 92 0.45 5.27 22.24
N SER A 93 1.33 4.80 21.35
CA SER A 93 2.70 5.31 21.24
C SER A 93 2.82 6.59 20.43
N ASN A 94 1.85 6.84 19.52
CA ASN A 94 1.87 7.91 18.54
C ASN A 94 3.21 8.01 17.78
N SER A 95 3.85 6.86 17.56
CA SER A 95 5.15 6.73 16.92
C SER A 95 5.01 5.90 15.65
N PRO A 96 5.80 6.16 14.59
CA PRO A 96 5.77 5.34 13.38
C PRO A 96 6.01 3.86 13.68
N LEU A 97 5.32 3.00 12.94
CA LEU A 97 5.55 1.56 12.98
C LEU A 97 6.99 1.24 12.57
N PRO A 98 7.57 0.15 13.13
CA PRO A 98 8.88 -0.34 12.69
C PRO A 98 8.83 -0.73 11.21
N PRO A 99 9.99 -0.74 10.51
CA PRO A 99 10.05 -1.12 9.11
C PRO A 99 9.61 -2.57 8.93
N ALA A 100 8.97 -2.87 7.80
CA ALA A 100 8.56 -4.24 7.48
C ALA A 100 9.78 -5.17 7.25
N GLU A 101 10.87 -4.61 6.72
CA GLU A 101 12.12 -5.30 6.47
C GLU A 101 13.28 -4.43 6.94
N LEU A 102 14.26 -5.05 7.60
CA LEU A 102 15.49 -4.36 7.97
C LEU A 102 16.49 -4.40 6.81
N PRO A 103 17.23 -3.30 6.54
CA PRO A 103 18.24 -3.25 5.48
C PRO A 103 19.52 -4.04 5.82
N VAL A 104 19.47 -4.91 6.82
CA VAL A 104 20.57 -5.72 7.33
C VAL A 104 20.03 -7.08 7.74
N THR A 105 20.76 -8.14 7.37
CA THR A 105 20.49 -9.49 7.87
C THR A 105 20.91 -9.59 9.33
N PRO A 106 20.04 -10.07 10.24
CA PRO A 106 20.44 -10.42 11.60
C PRO A 106 21.64 -11.37 11.55
N ARG A 107 22.64 -11.15 12.40
CA ARG A 107 23.71 -12.15 12.59
C ARG A 107 23.15 -13.27 13.48
N ASP A 108 23.37 -14.52 13.07
CA ASP A 108 23.10 -15.73 13.85
C ASP A 108 23.91 -15.76 15.17
#